data_AF-A0A520C8S6-F1
#
_entry.id   AF-A0A520C8S6-F1
#
_cell.length_a   1.000
_cell.length_b   1.000
_cell.length_c   1.000
_cell.angle_alpha   90.00
_cell.angle_beta   90.00
_cell.angle_gamma   90.00
#
_symmetry.space_group_name_H-M   'P 1'
#
loop_
_entity.id
_entity.type
_entity.pdbx_description
1 polymer ?
#
loop_
_entity_poly.entity_id
_entity_poly.type
_entity_poly.pdbx_seq_one_letter_code
_entity_poly.pdbx_strand_id
1 'polypeptide(L)' 'MLDVITSHEATYVPYARQRKSGGFWEGVVDILFVDSKTVHVCDRCHDDSADAFMDASIDAMRLAGAC' A
#
# COMPACT_ATOMS: atom_id res chain seq x y z
N MET A 1 -3.83 3.16 -13.23
CA MET A 1 -4.67 4.28 -12.78
C MET A 1 -5.96 3.71 -12.19
N LEU A 2 -5.85 3.32 -10.94
CA LEU A 2 -6.71 3.49 -9.76
C LEU A 2 -5.66 3.41 -8.61
N ASP A 3 -5.82 4.00 -7.42
CA ASP A 3 -6.05 3.16 -6.23
C ASP A 3 -5.96 4.02 -4.96
N VAL A 4 -6.17 5.34 -5.06
CA VAL A 4 -6.35 6.13 -3.85
C VAL A 4 -7.74 5.80 -3.33
N ILE A 5 -7.79 5.00 -2.26
CA ILE A 5 -9.03 4.59 -1.62
C ILE A 5 -9.31 5.60 -0.52
N THR A 6 -10.42 6.31 -0.62
CA THR A 6 -10.83 7.28 0.38
C THR A 6 -11.97 6.71 1.20
N SER A 7 -11.83 6.81 2.52
CA SER A 7 -12.90 6.57 3.49
C SER A 7 -13.24 7.89 4.18
N HIS A 8 -14.27 7.89 5.03
CA HIS A 8 -14.62 9.06 5.84
C HIS A 8 -13.50 9.44 6.84
N GLU A 9 -12.66 8.49 7.24
CA GLU A 9 -11.68 8.66 8.32
C GLU A 9 -10.24 8.81 7.81
N ALA A 10 -9.92 8.20 6.68
CA ALA A 10 -8.57 8.19 6.14
C ALA A 10 -8.53 8.02 4.61
N THR A 11 -7.40 8.42 4.03
CA THR A 11 -7.02 8.16 2.63
C THR A 11 -5.92 7.12 2.59
N TYR A 12 -6.12 6.06 1.82
CA TYR A 12 -5.18 4.95 1.66
C TYR A 12 -4.54 5.05 0.28
N VAL A 13 -3.20 5.14 0.24
CA VAL A 13 -2.43 5.31 -0.98
C VAL A 13 -1.47 4.13 -1.12
N PRO A 14 -1.83 3.09 -1.89
CA PRO A 14 -0.95 1.97 -2.17
C PRO A 14 0.10 2.35 -3.23
N TYR A 15 1.30 1.82 -3.08
CA TYR A 15 2.40 1.94 -4.03
C TYR A 15 3.40 0.78 -3.85
N ALA A 16 4.14 0.48 -4.91
CA ALA A 16 5.28 -0.43 -4.82
C ALA A 16 6.54 0.35 -4.43
N ARG A 17 7.33 -0.20 -3.50
CA ARG A 17 8.61 0.36 -3.07
C ARG A 17 9.72 -0.65 -3.31
N GLN A 18 10.80 -0.23 -3.98
CA GLN A 18 11.98 -1.09 -4.11
C GLN A 18 12.81 -1.05 -2.83
N ARG A 19 13.17 -2.22 -2.29
CA ARG A 19 14.05 -2.30 -1.12
C ARG A 19 15.48 -1.97 -1.51
N LYS A 20 16.16 -1.22 -0.64
CA LYS A 20 17.58 -0.85 -0.85
C LYS A 20 18.52 -2.05 -0.89
N SER A 21 18.15 -3.17 -0.27
CA SER A 21 18.93 -4.42 -0.32
C SER A 21 18.16 -5.53 -1.02
N GLY A 22 18.79 -6.19 -1.99
CA GLY A 22 18.26 -7.39 -2.63
C GLY A 22 17.43 -7.16 -3.90
N GLY A 23 17.13 -5.91 -4.28
CA GLY A 23 16.45 -5.59 -5.54
C GLY A 23 14.95 -5.92 -5.58
N PHE A 24 14.45 -6.65 -4.58
CA PHE A 24 13.04 -6.99 -4.41
C PHE A 24 12.16 -5.76 -4.15
N TRP A 25 10.91 -5.88 -4.56
CA TRP A 25 9.84 -4.91 -4.38
C TRP A 25 8.92 -5.33 -3.24
N GLU A 26 8.48 -4.37 -2.44
CA GLU A 26 7.49 -4.58 -1.39
C GLU A 26 6.29 -3.68 -1.64
N GLY A 27 5.10 -4.20 -1.36
CA GLY A 27 3.87 -3.41 -1.36
C GLY A 27 3.84 -2.51 -0.15
N VAL A 28 3.44 -1.24 -0.32
CA VAL A 28 3.33 -0.27 0.77
C VAL A 28 2.04 0.50 0.63
N VAL A 29 1.38 0.78 1.76
CA VAL A 29 0.18 1.61 1.83
C VAL A 29 0.43 2.75 2.80
N ASP A 30 0.46 3.97 2.27
CA ASP A 30 0.44 5.17 3.09
C ASP A 30 -1.00 5.45 3.53
N ILE A 31 -1.24 5.46 4.83
CA ILE A 31 -2.54 5.74 5.43
C ILE A 31 -2.49 7.16 5.99
N LEU A 32 -3.26 8.06 5.38
CA LEU A 32 -3.31 9.47 5.71
C LEU A 32 -4.59 9.78 6.48
N PHE A 33 -4.43 10.14 7.75
CA PHE A 33 -5.49 10.72 8.57
C PHE A 33 -5.40 12.25 8.53
N VAL A 34 -6.37 12.93 9.15
CA VAL A 34 -6.40 14.41 9.20
C VAL A 34 -5.18 15.00 9.91
N ASP A 35 -4.69 14.33 10.95
CA ASP A 35 -3.63 14.82 11.84
C ASP A 35 -2.34 13.99 11.80
N SER A 36 -2.36 12.83 11.14
CA SER A 36 -1.30 11.85 11.25
C SER A 36 -1.16 11.02 9.98
N LYS A 37 0.01 10.42 9.82
CA LYS A 37 0.32 9.51 8.71
C LYS A 37 0.90 8.23 9.29
N THR A 38 0.35 7.10 8.86
CA THR A 38 0.85 5.77 9.15
C THR A 38 1.28 5.11 7.85
N VAL A 39 2.27 4.22 7.92
CA VAL A 39 2.73 3.44 6.76
C VAL A 39 2.56 1.97 7.08
N HIS A 40 1.78 1.28 6.26
CA HIS A 40 1.65 -0.18 6.28
C HIS A 40 2.53 -0.77 5.18
N VAL A 41 3.31 -1.80 5.49
CA VAL A 41 4.16 -2.49 4.51
C VAL A 41 3.65 -3.92 4.43
N CYS A 42 3.40 -4.40 3.21
CA CYS A 42 2.96 -5.77 2.98
C CYS A 42 4.06 -6.77 3.35
N ASP A 43 3.67 -7.90 3.94
CA ASP A 43 4.62 -8.91 4.43
C ASP A 43 5.41 -9.61 3.31
N ARG A 44 4.90 -9.58 2.07
CA ARG A 44 5.51 -10.27 0.92
C ARG A 44 6.40 -9.32 0.12
N CYS A 45 7.55 -9.87 -0.28
CA CYS A 45 8.44 -9.24 -1.26
C CYS A 45 8.30 -9.97 -2.60
N HIS A 46 8.44 -9.22 -3.69
CA HIS A 46 8.26 -9.68 -5.07
C HIS A 46 9.46 -9.28 -5.93
N ASP A 47 9.66 -10.00 -7.02
CA ASP A 47 10.68 -9.64 -8.02
C ASP A 47 10.22 -8.50 -8.95
N ASP A 48 8.91 -8.29 -9.07
CA ASP A 48 8.29 -7.22 -9.86
C ASP A 48 7.54 -6.22 -8.98
N SER A 49 7.65 -4.96 -9.36
CA SER A 49 6.86 -3.83 -8.87
C SER A 49 5.35 -4.02 -9.06
N ALA A 50 4.90 -4.69 -10.13
CA ALA A 50 3.48 -4.86 -10.42
C ALA A 50 2.79 -5.77 -9.40
N ASP A 51 3.43 -6.89 -9.04
CA ASP A 51 2.91 -7.82 -8.04
C ASP A 51 2.92 -7.20 -6.64
N ALA A 52 3.99 -6.47 -6.29
CA ALA A 52 4.08 -5.71 -5.05
C ALA A 52 2.98 -4.63 -4.95
N PHE A 53 2.68 -3.95 -6.05
CA PHE A 53 1.60 -2.97 -6.09
C PHE A 53 0.23 -3.63 -5.91
N MET A 54 -0.02 -4.78 -6.56
CA MET A 54 -1.28 -5.50 -6.42
C MET A 54 -1.54 -5.93 -4.98
N ASP A 55 -0.53 -6.46 -4.28
CA ASP A 55 -0.62 -6.78 -2.85
C ASP A 55 -0.97 -5.54 -2.02
N ALA A 56 -0.30 -4.40 -2.29
CA ALA A 56 -0.59 -3.14 -1.61
C ALA A 56 -2.03 -2.65 -1.84
N SER A 57 -2.54 -2.75 -3.07
CA SER A 57 -3.91 -2.34 -3.39
C SER A 57 -4.95 -3.22 -2.72
N ILE A 58 -4.71 -4.54 -2.64
CA ILE A 58 -5.57 -5.47 -1.90
C ILE A 58 -5.59 -5.14 -0.41
N ASP A 59 -4.42 -4.91 0.19
CA ASP A 59 -4.32 -4.54 1.60
C ASP A 59 -4.97 -3.17 1.87
N ALA A 60 -4.80 -2.19 0.98
CA ALA A 60 -5.44 -0.89 1.10
C ALA A 60 -6.99 -1.00 1.10
N MET A 61 -7.57 -1.85 0.24
CA MET A 61 -9.02 -2.13 0.25
C MET A 61 -9.48 -2.78 1.55
N ARG A 62 -8.70 -3.72 2.09
CA ARG A 62 -9.00 -4.38 3.37
C ARG A 62 -8.93 -3.40 4.54
N LEU A 63 -7.88 -2.58 4.57
CA LEU A 63 -7.68 -1.56 5.60
C LEU A 63 -8.78 -0.49 5.56
N ALA A 64 -9.26 -0.14 4.37
CA ALA A 64 -10.38 0.79 4.21
C ALA A 64 -11.75 0.20 4.55
N GLY A 65 -11.84 -1.10 4.88
CA GLY A 65 -13.10 -1.79 5.16
C GLY A 65 -14.00 -1.96 3.93
N ALA A 66 -13.41 -1.98 2.73
CA ALA A 66 -14.13 -2.09 1.45
C ALA A 66 -14.38 -3.55 1.00
N CYS A 67 -14.21 -4.53 1.89
CA CYS A 67 -14.43 -5.96 1.64
C CYS A 67 -15.49 -6.56 2.57
#